data_AF-A0A950PRS0-F1
#
_entry.id   AF-A0A950PRS0-F1
#
_cell.length_a   1.000
_cell.length_b   1.000
_cell.length_c   1.000
_cell.angle_alpha   90.00
_cell.angle_beta   90.00
_cell.angle_gamma   90.00
#
_symmetry.space_group_name_H-M   'P 1'
#
loop_
_entity.id
_entity.type
_entity.pdbx_description
1 polymer ?
#
loop_
_entity_poly.entity_id
_entity_poly.type
_entity_poly.pdbx_seq_one_letter_code
_entity_poly.pdbx_strand_id
1 'polypeptide(L)' 'MGCLNNHARALPRFSGDFTEAQWRVRSCECGAETSCYACLRNFRNQRFHEQFSRSDALTLLTALAGTHTV' A
#
# COMPACT_ATOMS: atom_id res chain seq x y z
N MET A 1 -26.36 -7.36 -39.14
CA MET A 1 -26.86 -7.89 -37.85
C MET A 1 -25.87 -8.97 -37.41
N GLY A 2 -25.09 -8.93 -36.34
CA GLY A 2 -25.00 -8.11 -35.15
C GLY A 2 -24.43 -9.04 -34.07
N CYS A 3 -23.11 -9.10 -33.90
CA CYS A 3 -22.47 -9.85 -32.81
C CYS A 3 -21.85 -8.85 -31.83
N LEU A 4 -22.66 -8.41 -30.87
CA LEU A 4 -22.20 -7.73 -29.66
C LEU A 4 -21.44 -8.76 -28.79
N ASN A 5 -20.15 -8.92 -29.05
CA ASN A 5 -19.28 -9.67 -28.14
C ASN A 5 -18.98 -8.78 -26.93
N ASN A 6 -19.66 -9.12 -25.84
CA ASN A 6 -19.48 -8.56 -24.51
C ASN A 6 -18.07 -8.91 -23.98
N HIS A 7 -17.09 -8.05 -24.26
CA HIS A 7 -15.72 -8.14 -23.74
C HIS A 7 -15.61 -7.64 -22.29
N ALA A 8 -16.60 -7.95 -21.44
CA ALA A 8 -16.52 -7.69 -20.00
C ALA A 8 -15.60 -8.73 -19.35
N ARG A 9 -14.29 -8.59 -19.57
CA ARG A 9 -13.28 -9.36 -18.85
C ARG A 9 -13.28 -8.85 -17.42
N ALA A 10 -13.92 -9.59 -16.51
CA ALA A 10 -13.91 -9.28 -15.09
C ALA A 10 -12.47 -9.08 -14.63
N LEU A 11 -12.13 -7.86 -14.22
CA LEU A 11 -10.81 -7.58 -13.68
C LEU A 11 -10.66 -8.43 -12.41
N PRO A 12 -9.53 -9.13 -12.22
CA PRO A 12 -9.29 -9.87 -11.00
C PRO A 12 -9.46 -8.90 -9.82
N ARG A 13 -10.35 -9.28 -8.91
CA ARG A 13 -10.64 -8.51 -7.70
C ARG A 13 -9.34 -8.54 -6.88
N PHE A 14 -8.75 -7.37 -6.67
CA PHE A 14 -7.54 -7.25 -5.87
C PHE A 14 -7.87 -7.69 -4.44
N SER A 15 -7.32 -8.81 -4.00
CA SER A 15 -7.32 -9.25 -2.62
C SER A 15 -6.29 -8.38 -1.89
N GLY A 16 -6.73 -7.21 -1.42
CA GLY A 16 -5.87 -6.19 -0.84
C GLY A 16 -5.35 -6.54 0.54
N ASP A 17 -4.53 -7.59 0.62
CA ASP A 17 -3.78 -7.92 1.81
C ASP A 17 -2.53 -7.04 1.88
N PHE A 18 -2.50 -6.20 2.90
CA PHE A 18 -1.40 -5.28 3.18
C PHE A 18 -0.60 -5.69 4.43
N THR A 19 -0.79 -6.90 4.94
CA THR A 19 -0.16 -7.39 6.18
C THR A 19 1.37 -7.35 6.11
N GLU A 20 1.96 -7.79 4.99
CA GLU A 20 3.41 -7.75 4.79
C GLU A 20 3.96 -6.32 4.74
N ALA A 21 3.26 -5.43 4.05
CA ALA A 21 3.62 -4.02 4.00
C ALA A 21 3.54 -3.39 5.39
N GLN A 22 2.48 -3.68 6.14
CA GLN A 22 2.32 -3.24 7.52
C GLN A 22 3.45 -3.77 8.42
N TRP A 23 3.77 -5.06 8.33
CA TRP A 23 4.83 -5.69 9.13
C TRP A 23 6.19 -5.05 8.87
N ARG A 24 6.51 -4.78 7.60
CA ARG A 24 7.77 -4.14 7.21
C ARG A 24 7.91 -2.73 7.79
N VAL A 25 6.84 -1.94 7.76
CA VAL A 25 6.84 -0.59 8.35
C VAL A 25 6.87 -0.67 9.88
N ARG A 26 6.18 -1.64 10.50
CA ARG A 26 6.18 -1.85 11.96
C ARG A 26 7.52 -2.33 12.51
N SER A 27 8.30 -3.09 11.73
CA SER A 27 9.59 -3.63 12.17
C SER A 27 10.76 -2.67 12.01
N CYS A 28 10.54 -1.49 11.41
CA CYS A 28 11.58 -0.49 11.26
C CYS A 28 11.93 0.16 12.61
N GLU A 29 13.21 0.35 12.88
CA GLU A 29 13.71 1.01 14.10
C GLU A 29 13.93 2.51 13.95
N CYS A 30 13.73 3.06 12.74
CA CYS A 30 13.84 4.49 12.50
C CYS A 30 12.69 5.26 13.18
N GLY A 31 12.93 6.54 13.46
CA GLY A 31 11.95 7.42 14.11
C GLY A 31 10.62 7.49 13.36
N ALA A 32 9.53 7.77 14.08
CA ALA A 32 8.17 7.80 13.53
C ALA A 32 8.00 8.81 12.38
N GLU A 33 8.77 9.90 12.41
CA GLU A 33 8.74 10.95 11.37
C GLU A 33 9.60 10.64 10.14
N THR A 34 10.26 9.47 10.12
CA THR A 34 11.27 9.17 9.09
C THR A 34 10.79 8.20 8.03
N SER A 35 11.23 8.43 6.79
CA SER A 35 11.04 7.54 5.64
C SER A 35 12.36 6.96 5.15
N CYS A 36 12.75 5.81 5.69
CA CYS A 36 14.00 5.16 5.33
C CYS A 36 13.82 4.22 4.12
N TYR A 37 14.94 3.89 3.46
CA TYR A 37 14.94 2.95 2.33
C TYR A 37 14.54 1.52 2.70
N ALA A 38 14.60 1.17 3.99
CA ALA A 38 14.19 -0.16 4.45
C ALA A 38 12.67 -0.32 4.52
N CYS A 39 11.89 0.75 4.72
CA CYS A 39 10.45 0.68 4.94
C CYS A 39 9.60 1.39 3.87
N LEU A 40 9.84 2.68 3.60
CA LEU A 40 8.92 3.52 2.82
C LEU A 40 9.56 4.15 1.59
N ARG A 41 10.87 4.40 1.64
CA ARG A 41 11.59 5.13 0.61
C ARG A 41 12.14 4.17 -0.45
N ASN A 42 12.07 4.60 -1.69
CA ASN A 42 12.66 3.96 -2.86
C ASN A 42 13.21 5.05 -3.79
N PHE A 43 13.94 4.65 -4.82
CA PHE A 43 14.56 5.61 -5.74
C PHE A 43 13.55 6.53 -6.44
N ARG A 44 12.34 6.03 -6.70
CA ARG A 44 11.30 6.79 -7.42
C ARG A 44 10.61 7.82 -6.53
N ASN A 45 10.41 7.52 -5.25
CA ASN A 45 9.70 8.40 -4.32
C ASN A 45 10.61 9.22 -3.39
N GLN A 46 11.95 9.06 -3.49
CA GLN A 46 12.91 9.78 -2.64
C GLN A 46 12.79 11.31 -2.71
N ARG A 47 12.29 11.88 -3.81
CA ARG A 47 12.07 13.34 -3.92
C ARG A 47 11.06 13.85 -2.90
N PHE A 48 10.15 13.00 -2.44
CA PHE A 48 9.09 13.35 -1.49
C PHE A 48 9.37 12.82 -0.08
N HIS A 49 10.63 12.49 0.25
CA HIS A 49 11.00 11.88 1.54
C HIS A 49 10.57 12.69 2.76
N GLU A 50 10.47 14.01 2.65
CA GLU A 50 9.97 14.92 3.68
C GLU A 50 8.45 14.88 3.87
N GLN A 51 7.70 14.33 2.91
CA GLN A 51 6.24 14.19 2.96
C GLN A 51 5.79 12.83 3.49
N PHE A 52 6.73 11.94 3.81
CA PHE A 52 6.45 10.60 4.31
C PHE A 52 6.83 10.49 5.78
N SER A 53 5.85 10.19 6.62
CA SER A 53 6.07 9.72 7.98
C SER A 53 5.76 8.23 8.07
N ARG A 54 6.44 7.56 9.00
CA ARG A 54 6.18 6.16 9.33
C ARG A 54 4.84 6.00 10.04
N SER A 55 4.48 6.96 10.90
CA SER A 55 3.20 7.01 11.60
C SER A 55 2.02 7.05 10.64
N ASP A 56 2.03 7.93 9.64
CA ASP A 56 0.93 8.04 8.67
C ASP A 56 0.80 6.78 7.81
N ALA A 57 1.94 6.23 7.39
CA ALA A 57 1.96 4.98 6.63
C ALA A 57 1.39 3.81 7.44
N LEU A 58 1.73 3.71 8.74
CA LEU A 58 1.16 2.68 9.62
C LEU A 58 -0.33 2.84 9.82
N THR A 59 -0.81 4.07 10.00
CA THR A 59 -2.24 4.38 10.10
C THR A 59 -2.98 3.91 8.86
N LEU A 60 -2.49 4.27 7.67
CA LEU A 60 -3.11 3.88 6.40
C LEU A 60 -3.10 2.35 6.21
N LEU A 61 -1.95 1.70 6.39
CA LEU A 61 -1.82 0.25 6.21
C LEU A 61 -2.68 -0.53 7.20
N THR A 62 -2.83 -0.03 8.42
CA THR A 62 -3.72 -0.64 9.43
C THR A 62 -5.19 -0.51 9.02
N ALA A 63 -5.61 0.65 8.50
CA ALA A 63 -6.95 0.84 7.99
C ALA A 63 -7.25 -0.11 6.82
N LEU A 64 -6.29 -0.27 5.90
CA LEU A 64 -6.42 -1.15 4.75
C LEU A 64 -6.37 -2.65 5.09
N ALA A 65 -5.57 -3.05 6.07
CA ALA A 65 -5.53 -4.43 6.55
C ALA A 65 -6.81 -4.82 7.32
N GLY A 66 -7.49 -3.84 7.94
CA GLY A 66 -8.77 -4.05 8.62
C GLY A 66 -9.98 -4.15 7.69
N THR A 67 -9.86 -3.75 6.41
CA THR A 67 -10.93 -3.85 5.40
C THR A 67 -11.06 -5.24 4.77
N HIS A 68 -10.91 -6.29 5.56
CA HIS A 68 -11.48 -7.60 5.24
C HIS A 68 -12.97 -7.57 5.60
N THR A 69 -13.80 -6.96 4.75
CA THR A 69 -15.26 -7.18 4.83
C THR A 69 -15.52 -8.67 4.58
N VAL A 70 -15.86 -9.36 5.69
CA VAL A 70 -16.64 -10.60 5.69
C VAL A 70 -17.97 -10.41 4.98
#